data_AF-A0A349W876-F1
#
_entry.id   AF-A0A349W876-F1
#
_cell.length_a   1.000
_cell.length_b   1.000
_cell.length_c   1.000
_cell.angle_alpha   90.00
_cell.angle_beta   90.00
_cell.angle_gamma   90.00
#
_symmetry.space_group_name_H-M   'P 1'
#
loop_
_entity.id
_entity.type
_entity.pdbx_description
1 polymer ?
#
loop_
_entity_poly.entity_id
_entity_poly.type
_entity_poly.pdbx_seq_one_letter_code
_entity_poly.pdbx_strand_id
1 'polypeptide(L)'
;HAQLDLVWSGQAMSNETVMSWEMDSMRFGNERSPLTVRDVVERHGGEMWFERERVRHQAFFRFMLPLASVQGVVDAALGESEYSRPEYYDFDLFKQADQGSALDDRPLSELAYTVFDTETTGLNPAGGDAIIQIGAARIVNGKLLRQECFEQLVDPGRGIPAASIPIHGITDDMVAGKPRIGEVLPVFHAFTQDTVLVAHNAAFDMRFLQLQEKATGVAFHQPVLDTLLLSAVVHPNQESHRLEAIAERFNVTVLGRHTALGDALVTAEIWLRLIPLLQEQGIHTLRQAREAAQKTYYARLKY
;
A
#
# COMPACT_ATOMS: atom_id res chain seq x y z
N HIS A 1 16.68 -21.02 -16.34
CA HIS A 1 17.27 -19.68 -16.31
C HIS A 1 17.25 -19.09 -17.72
N ALA A 2 16.88 -17.82 -17.86
CA ALA A 2 17.08 -17.03 -19.07
C ALA A 2 18.48 -16.41 -19.03
N GLN A 3 19.14 -16.37 -20.19
CA GLN A 3 20.46 -15.77 -20.33
C GLN A 3 20.33 -14.37 -20.95
N LEU A 4 20.88 -13.36 -20.29
CA LEU A 4 21.01 -12.00 -20.80
C LEU A 4 22.49 -11.62 -20.85
N ASP A 5 22.99 -11.28 -22.03
CA ASP A 5 24.38 -10.82 -22.22
C ASP A 5 24.38 -9.32 -22.52
N LEU A 6 24.97 -8.52 -21.64
CA LEU A 6 25.21 -7.09 -21.83
C LEU A 6 26.62 -6.90 -22.40
N VAL A 7 26.71 -6.61 -23.69
CA VAL A 7 27.97 -6.50 -24.42
C VAL A 7 28.54 -5.08 -24.33
N TRP A 8 29.78 -4.97 -23.88
CA TRP A 8 30.54 -3.72 -23.85
C TRP A 8 31.26 -3.49 -25.18
N SER A 9 30.95 -2.38 -25.83
CA SER A 9 31.55 -1.96 -27.11
C SER A 9 32.59 -0.85 -26.97
N GLY A 10 32.95 -0.45 -25.74
CA GLY A 10 33.89 0.63 -25.46
C GLY A 10 35.36 0.19 -25.38
N GLN A 11 36.21 1.06 -24.83
CA GLN A 11 37.63 0.75 -24.59
C GLN A 11 37.80 -0.46 -23.65
N ALA A 12 38.97 -1.10 -23.75
CA ALA A 12 39.32 -2.25 -22.92
C ALA A 12 39.26 -1.89 -21.42
N MET A 13 38.41 -2.62 -20.68
CA MET A 13 38.25 -2.42 -19.24
C MET A 13 39.37 -3.12 -18.46
N SER A 14 39.78 -2.58 -17.32
CA SER A 14 40.64 -3.31 -16.38
C SER A 14 39.80 -4.28 -15.54
N ASN A 15 40.43 -5.32 -14.96
CA ASN A 15 39.72 -6.21 -14.04
C ASN A 15 39.26 -5.48 -12.77
N GLU A 16 39.98 -4.43 -12.36
CA GLU A 16 39.62 -3.59 -11.21
C GLU A 16 38.34 -2.80 -11.45
N THR A 17 38.18 -2.22 -12.65
CA THR A 17 36.95 -1.51 -13.05
C THR A 17 35.74 -2.45 -13.10
N VAL A 18 35.93 -3.68 -13.57
CA VAL A 18 34.85 -4.67 -13.61
C VAL A 18 34.41 -5.05 -12.19
N MET A 19 35.37 -5.30 -11.30
CA MET A 19 35.09 -5.63 -9.90
C MET A 19 34.38 -4.50 -9.15
N SER A 20 34.75 -3.24 -9.42
CA SER A 20 34.07 -2.11 -8.78
C SER A 20 32.63 -1.96 -9.25
N TRP A 21 32.31 -2.25 -10.52
CA TRP A 21 30.92 -2.22 -10.98
C TRP A 21 30.05 -3.31 -10.34
N GLU A 22 30.64 -4.46 -10.01
CA GLU A 22 29.95 -5.54 -9.31
C GLU A 22 29.69 -5.22 -7.84
N MET A 23 30.71 -4.68 -7.16
CA MET A 23 30.82 -4.66 -5.71
C MET A 23 30.61 -3.27 -5.10
N ASP A 24 30.65 -2.20 -5.89
CA ASP A 24 30.37 -0.87 -5.38
C ASP A 24 28.87 -0.59 -5.39
N SER A 25 28.45 0.22 -4.42
CA SER A 25 27.12 0.81 -4.36
C SER A 25 26.75 1.45 -5.70
N MET A 26 25.59 1.06 -6.24
CA MET A 26 25.09 1.64 -7.48
C MET A 26 24.79 3.13 -7.31
N ARG A 27 25.03 3.90 -8.38
CA ARG A 27 24.71 5.34 -8.43
C ARG A 27 23.73 5.61 -9.54
N PHE A 28 22.70 6.38 -9.24
CA PHE A 28 21.68 6.82 -10.20
C PHE A 28 21.62 8.34 -10.15
N GLY A 29 22.22 8.99 -11.15
CA GLY A 29 22.40 10.45 -11.13
C GLY A 29 23.22 10.90 -9.91
N ASN A 30 22.62 11.72 -9.05
CA ASN A 30 23.25 12.22 -7.80
C ASN A 30 22.98 11.34 -6.57
N GLU A 31 22.22 10.27 -6.71
CA GLU A 31 21.82 9.39 -5.61
C GLU A 31 22.66 8.11 -5.56
N ARG A 32 22.86 7.59 -4.34
CA ARG A 32 23.63 6.36 -4.09
C ARG A 32 22.71 5.32 -3.46
N SER A 33 22.55 4.18 -4.13
CA SER A 33 21.88 3.02 -3.57
C SER A 33 22.78 2.36 -2.52
N PRO A 34 22.25 1.86 -1.39
CA PRO A 34 23.03 1.02 -0.49
C PRO A 34 23.37 -0.35 -1.10
N LEU A 35 22.67 -0.77 -2.16
CA LEU A 35 22.83 -2.06 -2.83
C LEU A 35 23.85 -1.97 -3.97
N THR A 36 24.61 -3.06 -4.12
CA THR A 36 25.51 -3.32 -5.24
C THR A 36 24.76 -4.05 -6.37
N VAL A 37 25.35 -4.14 -7.58
CA VAL A 37 24.76 -4.93 -8.67
C VAL A 37 24.66 -6.40 -8.26
N ARG A 38 25.68 -6.90 -7.56
CA ARG A 38 25.71 -8.27 -7.05
C ARG A 38 24.56 -8.56 -6.08
N ASP A 39 24.31 -7.66 -5.12
CA ASP A 39 23.22 -7.82 -4.14
C ASP A 39 21.86 -7.95 -4.83
N VAL A 40 21.64 -7.15 -5.89
CA VAL A 40 20.38 -7.18 -6.65
C VAL A 40 20.25 -8.49 -7.41
N VAL A 41 21.30 -8.94 -8.09
CA VAL A 41 21.27 -10.19 -8.87
C VAL A 41 21.05 -11.39 -7.96
N GLU A 42 21.78 -11.49 -6.84
CA GLU A 42 21.65 -12.59 -5.87
C GLU A 42 20.25 -12.58 -5.22
N ARG A 43 19.71 -11.40 -4.87
CA ARG A 43 18.35 -11.29 -4.29
C ARG A 43 17.27 -11.83 -5.22
N HIS A 44 17.43 -11.69 -6.54
CA HIS A 44 16.47 -12.18 -7.52
C HIS A 44 16.78 -13.62 -7.99
N GLY A 45 17.60 -14.36 -7.23
CA GLY A 45 17.96 -15.74 -7.53
C GLY A 45 18.76 -15.88 -8.83
N GLY A 46 19.37 -14.80 -9.30
CA GLY A 46 20.21 -14.78 -10.49
C GLY A 46 21.68 -14.92 -10.16
N GLU A 47 22.47 -15.19 -11.19
CA GLU A 47 23.93 -15.14 -11.15
C GLU A 47 24.43 -14.18 -12.22
N MET A 48 25.54 -13.50 -11.95
CA MET A 48 26.22 -12.65 -12.92
C MET A 48 27.72 -12.95 -12.90
N TRP A 49 28.35 -12.86 -14.08
CA TRP A 49 29.80 -12.79 -14.19
C TRP A 49 30.22 -12.01 -15.42
N PHE A 50 31.48 -11.57 -15.41
CA PHE A 50 32.12 -10.92 -16.54
C PHE A 50 32.95 -11.90 -17.36
N GLU A 51 32.79 -11.88 -18.68
CA GLU A 51 33.51 -12.75 -19.60
C GLU A 51 34.09 -11.95 -20.78
N ARG A 52 35.21 -12.44 -21.32
CA ARG A 52 35.84 -11.89 -22.53
C ARG A 52 35.94 -12.95 -23.61
N GLU A 53 35.22 -12.75 -24.71
CA GLU A 53 35.33 -13.60 -25.88
C GLU A 53 36.48 -13.13 -26.77
N ARG A 54 37.59 -13.89 -26.75
CA ARG A 54 38.82 -13.56 -27.47
C ARG A 54 38.66 -13.55 -28.98
N VAL A 55 37.77 -14.38 -29.53
CA VAL A 55 37.59 -14.53 -30.98
C VAL A 55 36.82 -13.35 -31.57
N ARG A 56 35.84 -12.82 -30.84
CA ARG A 56 35.02 -11.68 -31.28
C ARG A 56 35.49 -10.33 -30.73
N HIS A 57 36.55 -10.33 -29.92
CA HIS A 57 37.04 -9.15 -29.20
C HIS A 57 35.96 -8.45 -28.38
N GLN A 58 35.03 -9.22 -27.82
CA GLN A 58 33.90 -8.70 -27.05
C GLN A 58 34.10 -9.00 -25.56
N ALA A 59 33.74 -8.02 -24.74
CA ALA A 59 33.62 -8.17 -23.31
C ALA A 59 32.14 -8.04 -22.96
N PHE A 60 31.61 -8.92 -22.11
CA PHE A 60 30.21 -8.86 -21.73
C PHE A 60 30.00 -9.27 -20.28
N PHE A 61 28.93 -8.76 -19.70
CA PHE A 61 28.37 -9.27 -18.46
C PHE A 61 27.27 -10.25 -18.81
N ARG A 62 27.40 -11.49 -18.34
CA ARG A 62 26.38 -12.51 -18.50
C ARG A 62 25.57 -12.60 -17.22
N PHE A 63 24.27 -12.57 -17.38
CA PHE A 63 23.30 -12.80 -16.31
C PHE A 63 22.55 -14.08 -16.58
N MET A 64 22.53 -14.97 -15.59
CA MET A 64 21.65 -16.13 -15.53
C MET A 64 20.51 -15.79 -14.60
N LEU A 65 19.36 -15.44 -15.16
CA LEU A 65 18.19 -15.08 -14.39
C LEU A 65 17.24 -16.27 -14.30
N PRO A 66 16.59 -16.56 -13.17
CA PRO A 66 15.60 -17.62 -13.10
C PRO A 66 14.51 -17.37 -14.16
N LEU A 67 14.09 -18.43 -14.84
CA LEU A 67 12.92 -18.31 -15.71
C LEU A 67 11.74 -18.10 -14.79
N ALA A 68 10.93 -17.06 -15.04
CA ALA A 68 9.69 -16.87 -14.31
C ALA A 68 8.91 -18.20 -14.38
N SER A 69 8.63 -18.78 -13.21
CA SER A 69 7.82 -20.00 -13.15
C SER A 69 6.42 -19.66 -13.66
N VAL A 70 5.68 -20.62 -14.20
CA VAL A 70 4.27 -20.38 -14.57
C VAL A 70 3.50 -19.88 -13.34
N GLN A 71 3.88 -20.27 -12.12
CA GLN A 71 3.36 -19.66 -10.89
C GLN A 71 3.72 -18.18 -10.75
N GLY A 72 4.96 -17.76 -11.00
CA GLY A 72 5.39 -16.35 -10.92
C GLY A 72 4.91 -15.48 -12.08
N VAL A 73 4.67 -16.07 -13.26
CA VAL A 73 3.97 -15.41 -14.38
C VAL A 73 2.48 -15.37 -14.11
N VAL A 74 1.90 -16.35 -13.41
CA VAL A 74 0.51 -16.31 -12.97
C VAL A 74 0.35 -15.34 -11.81
N ASP A 75 1.30 -15.19 -10.90
CA ASP A 75 1.28 -14.16 -9.84
C ASP A 75 1.60 -12.77 -10.38
N ALA A 76 2.37 -12.64 -11.47
CA ALA A 76 2.58 -11.37 -12.19
C ALA A 76 1.44 -11.05 -13.17
N ALA A 77 0.81 -12.04 -13.80
CA ALA A 77 -0.34 -11.87 -14.71
C ALA A 77 -1.68 -11.79 -13.95
N LEU A 78 -1.77 -12.37 -12.75
CA LEU A 78 -2.80 -12.05 -11.74
C LEU A 78 -2.39 -10.81 -10.92
N GLY A 79 -1.12 -10.40 -11.01
CA GLY A 79 -0.50 -9.26 -10.33
C GLY A 79 -0.56 -7.93 -11.07
N GLU A 80 -1.18 -7.90 -12.24
CA GLU A 80 -1.71 -6.70 -12.88
C GLU A 80 -3.09 -7.07 -13.44
N SER A 81 -4.05 -7.38 -12.57
CA SER A 81 -5.43 -7.20 -13.02
C SER A 81 -5.62 -5.70 -13.25
N GLU A 82 -6.27 -5.31 -14.36
CA GLU A 82 -6.85 -3.96 -14.56
C GLU A 82 -7.77 -3.52 -13.40
N TYR A 83 -7.94 -4.38 -12.39
CA TYR A 83 -8.89 -4.35 -11.30
C TYR A 83 -8.23 -4.37 -9.92
N SER A 84 -6.90 -4.47 -9.82
CA SER A 84 -6.21 -4.30 -8.54
C SER A 84 -6.22 -2.81 -8.21
N ARG A 85 -6.73 -2.43 -7.02
CA ARG A 85 -6.67 -1.04 -6.55
C ARG A 85 -5.22 -0.54 -6.70
N PRO A 86 -4.94 0.50 -7.50
CA PRO A 86 -3.60 1.01 -7.63
C PRO A 86 -3.18 1.63 -6.29
N GLU A 87 -1.89 1.60 -6.01
CA GLU A 87 -1.37 2.24 -4.81
C GLU A 87 -1.49 3.76 -4.98
N TYR A 88 -2.25 4.39 -4.08
CA TYR A 88 -2.50 5.81 -4.09
C TYR A 88 -1.56 6.47 -3.08
N TYR A 89 -0.90 7.55 -3.50
CA TYR A 89 0.05 8.26 -2.67
C TYR A 89 -0.31 9.75 -2.67
N ASP A 90 -1.13 10.17 -1.69
CA ASP A 90 -1.42 11.59 -1.46
C ASP A 90 -0.71 12.04 -0.17
N PHE A 91 0.33 12.86 -0.33
CA PHE A 91 1.11 13.37 0.80
C PHE A 91 0.47 14.56 1.48
N ASP A 92 -0.42 15.29 0.80
CA ASP A 92 -1.11 16.42 1.39
C ASP A 92 -2.19 15.94 2.38
N LEU A 93 -2.70 14.72 2.18
CA LEU A 93 -3.52 14.01 3.15
C LEU A 93 -2.88 13.96 4.55
N PHE A 94 -1.57 13.66 4.62
CA PHE A 94 -0.87 13.56 5.89
C PHE A 94 -0.37 14.91 6.43
N LYS A 95 -0.39 15.97 5.61
CA LYS A 95 -0.03 17.34 6.02
C LYS A 95 -1.24 18.13 6.55
N GLN A 96 -2.45 17.83 6.10
CA GLN A 96 -3.65 18.56 6.57
C GLN A 96 -3.87 18.41 8.09
N ALA A 97 -3.38 17.32 8.68
CA ALA A 97 -3.40 17.05 10.12
C ALA A 97 -2.13 17.55 10.88
N ASP A 98 -1.22 18.32 10.26
CA ASP A 98 -0.02 18.88 10.92
C ASP A 98 -0.29 20.08 11.83
N GLN A 99 -1.56 20.46 12.02
CA GLN A 99 -1.93 21.26 13.18
C GLN A 99 -1.93 20.34 14.40
N GLY A 100 -0.75 20.21 15.02
CA GLY A 100 -0.41 19.32 16.14
C GLY A 100 -1.63 18.81 16.90
N SER A 101 -2.07 17.61 16.53
CA SER A 101 -3.18 16.97 17.21
C SER A 101 -2.78 16.74 18.66
N ALA A 102 -3.69 16.94 19.61
CA ALA A 102 -3.47 16.54 21.01
C ALA A 102 -3.12 15.04 21.14
N LEU A 103 -3.30 14.25 20.07
CA LEU A 103 -2.98 12.83 19.98
C LEU A 103 -1.53 12.53 19.54
N ASP A 104 -0.79 13.49 18.98
CA ASP A 104 0.49 13.22 18.31
C ASP A 104 1.55 12.58 19.22
N ASP A 105 1.66 13.04 20.45
CA ASP A 105 2.64 12.53 21.42
C ASP A 105 2.09 11.34 22.24
N ARG A 106 0.84 10.90 21.99
CA ARG A 106 0.25 9.77 22.71
C ARG A 106 0.82 8.44 22.21
N PRO A 107 1.03 7.45 23.10
CA PRO A 107 1.45 6.12 22.69
C PRO A 107 0.43 5.44 21.77
N LEU A 108 0.90 4.72 20.75
CA LEU A 108 0.05 3.97 19.81
C LEU A 108 -0.89 2.99 20.53
N SER A 109 -0.46 2.40 21.64
CA SER A 109 -1.26 1.46 22.44
C SER A 109 -2.42 2.11 23.20
N GLU A 110 -2.43 3.43 23.38
CA GLU A 110 -3.42 4.17 24.17
C GLU A 110 -4.45 4.94 23.34
N LEU A 111 -4.31 4.91 22.02
CA LEU A 111 -5.20 5.59 21.08
C LEU A 111 -6.42 4.73 20.76
N ALA A 112 -7.52 5.41 20.44
CA ALA A 112 -8.68 4.81 19.81
C ALA A 112 -8.56 4.98 18.29
N TYR A 113 -8.91 3.94 17.55
CA TYR A 113 -8.83 3.93 16.10
C TYR A 113 -10.19 3.61 15.49
N THR A 114 -10.47 4.25 14.36
CA THR A 114 -11.48 3.77 13.42
C THR A 114 -10.76 3.25 12.20
N VAL A 115 -10.81 1.94 12.01
CA VAL A 115 -10.24 1.28 10.85
C VAL A 115 -11.34 1.14 9.81
N PHE A 116 -11.10 1.58 8.58
CA PHE A 116 -12.13 1.60 7.55
C PHE A 116 -11.60 1.23 6.16
N ASP A 117 -12.52 0.85 5.29
CA ASP A 117 -12.33 0.60 3.86
C ASP A 117 -13.56 1.08 3.09
N THR A 118 -13.38 1.38 1.80
CA THR A 118 -14.47 1.73 0.89
C THR A 118 -14.46 0.87 -0.36
N GLU A 119 -15.63 0.39 -0.77
CA GLU A 119 -15.82 -0.14 -2.12
C GLU A 119 -16.36 0.95 -3.04
N THR A 120 -15.93 0.92 -4.30
CA THR A 120 -16.16 2.01 -5.25
C THR A 120 -16.55 1.48 -6.62
N THR A 121 -17.20 2.30 -7.44
CA THR A 121 -17.56 1.95 -8.83
C THR A 121 -16.34 1.76 -9.74
N GLY A 122 -15.16 2.17 -9.30
CA GLY A 122 -13.94 2.19 -10.09
C GLY A 122 -12.81 2.90 -9.35
N LEU A 123 -11.65 2.93 -9.99
CA LEU A 123 -10.42 3.33 -9.33
C LEU A 123 -10.07 4.81 -9.52
N ASN A 124 -10.90 5.62 -10.18
CA ASN A 124 -10.59 7.02 -10.50
C ASN A 124 -11.57 8.01 -9.81
N PRO A 125 -11.33 8.36 -8.53
CA PRO A 125 -12.18 9.31 -7.81
C PRO A 125 -12.28 10.68 -8.51
N ALA A 126 -11.19 11.19 -9.10
CA ALA A 126 -11.21 12.45 -9.83
C ALA A 126 -11.97 12.38 -11.16
N GLY A 127 -12.07 11.18 -11.75
CA GLY A 127 -12.84 10.89 -12.96
C GLY A 127 -14.33 10.67 -12.74
N GLY A 128 -14.80 10.78 -11.50
CA GLY A 128 -16.23 10.66 -11.15
C GLY A 128 -16.66 9.26 -10.70
N ASP A 129 -15.72 8.36 -10.40
CA ASP A 129 -16.07 7.15 -9.65
C ASP A 129 -16.61 7.51 -8.26
N ALA A 130 -17.49 6.65 -7.75
CA ALA A 130 -18.26 6.92 -6.54
C ALA A 130 -18.12 5.77 -5.52
N ILE A 131 -18.26 6.11 -4.23
CA ILE A 131 -18.34 5.13 -3.15
C ILE A 131 -19.67 4.39 -3.23
N ILE A 132 -19.62 3.05 -3.11
CA ILE A 132 -20.79 2.15 -3.10
C ILE A 132 -20.91 1.36 -1.79
N GLN A 133 -19.85 1.30 -0.98
CA GLN A 133 -19.91 0.76 0.37
C GLN A 133 -18.87 1.45 1.26
N ILE A 134 -19.21 1.65 2.54
CA ILE A 134 -18.26 1.99 3.59
C ILE A 134 -18.35 0.94 4.68
N GLY A 135 -17.21 0.41 5.09
CA GLY A 135 -17.08 -0.53 6.19
C GLY A 135 -16.05 -0.03 7.19
N ALA A 136 -16.34 -0.12 8.48
CA ALA A 136 -15.40 0.27 9.52
C ALA A 136 -15.60 -0.49 10.83
N ALA A 137 -14.55 -0.55 11.63
CA ALA A 137 -14.56 -1.13 12.96
C ALA A 137 -13.69 -0.31 13.93
N ARG A 138 -14.06 -0.30 15.21
CA ARG A 138 -13.31 0.43 16.23
C ARG A 138 -12.28 -0.44 16.94
N ILE A 139 -11.13 0.14 17.22
CA ILE A 139 -10.15 -0.40 18.18
C ILE A 139 -10.09 0.55 19.37
N VAL A 140 -10.28 0.02 20.56
CA VAL A 140 -10.18 0.78 21.82
C VAL A 140 -9.37 -0.03 22.82
N ASN A 141 -8.42 0.61 23.52
CA ASN A 141 -7.54 -0.05 24.49
C ASN A 141 -6.83 -1.29 23.92
N GLY A 142 -6.33 -1.18 22.67
CA GLY A 142 -5.64 -2.27 21.98
C GLY A 142 -6.51 -3.48 21.62
N LYS A 143 -7.84 -3.33 21.61
CA LYS A 143 -8.78 -4.41 21.30
C LYS A 143 -9.72 -4.00 20.18
N LEU A 144 -9.86 -4.87 19.18
CA LEU A 144 -10.87 -4.76 18.12
C LEU A 144 -12.28 -5.03 18.69
N LEU A 145 -13.16 -4.04 18.59
CA LEU A 145 -14.55 -4.13 19.03
C LEU A 145 -15.44 -4.55 17.85
N ARG A 146 -15.55 -5.86 17.60
CA ARG A 146 -16.32 -6.41 16.46
C ARG A 146 -17.83 -6.08 16.49
N GLN A 147 -18.34 -5.64 17.63
CA GLN A 147 -19.72 -5.20 17.83
C GLN A 147 -19.90 -3.69 17.59
N GLU A 148 -18.81 -2.93 17.50
CA GLU A 148 -18.81 -1.49 17.15
C GLU A 148 -18.30 -1.36 15.72
N CYS A 149 -19.15 -1.74 14.77
CA CYS A 149 -18.88 -1.68 13.34
C CYS A 149 -19.84 -0.71 12.65
N PHE A 150 -19.37 -0.15 11.55
CA PHE A 150 -20.16 0.60 10.58
C PHE A 150 -20.15 -0.18 9.27
N GLU A 151 -21.31 -0.44 8.69
CA GLU A 151 -21.43 -1.10 7.39
C GLU A 151 -22.62 -0.51 6.65
N GLN A 152 -22.35 0.16 5.52
CA GLN A 152 -23.38 0.86 4.77
C GLN A 152 -23.13 0.75 3.27
N LEU A 153 -24.10 0.19 2.54
CA LEU A 153 -24.18 0.32 1.09
C LEU A 153 -24.67 1.73 0.72
N VAL A 154 -24.14 2.26 -0.36
CA VAL A 154 -24.37 3.63 -0.83
C VAL A 154 -24.92 3.59 -2.24
N ASP A 155 -26.01 4.31 -2.51
CA ASP A 155 -26.46 4.57 -3.88
C ASP A 155 -25.49 5.56 -4.55
N PRO A 156 -24.72 5.15 -5.56
CA PRO A 156 -23.76 6.03 -6.24
C PRO A 156 -24.45 7.02 -7.19
N GLY A 157 -25.77 6.90 -7.41
CA GLY A 157 -26.52 7.74 -8.36
C GLY A 157 -26.16 7.51 -9.82
N ARG A 158 -25.43 6.41 -10.12
CA ARG A 158 -24.97 5.99 -11.45
C ARG A 158 -24.94 4.46 -11.53
N GLY A 159 -24.85 3.92 -12.74
CA GLY A 159 -24.65 2.48 -12.92
C GLY A 159 -23.26 2.04 -12.43
N ILE A 160 -23.21 0.90 -11.74
CA ILE A 160 -21.97 0.24 -11.33
C ILE A 160 -21.35 -0.45 -12.56
N PRO A 161 -20.10 -0.12 -12.95
CA PRO A 161 -19.44 -0.79 -14.07
C PRO A 161 -19.33 -2.29 -13.86
N ALA A 162 -19.77 -3.08 -14.84
CA ALA A 162 -19.73 -4.56 -14.79
C ALA A 162 -18.34 -5.13 -14.50
N ALA A 163 -17.30 -4.36 -14.80
CA ALA A 163 -15.91 -4.70 -14.57
C ALA A 163 -15.50 -4.67 -13.08
N SER A 164 -16.17 -3.85 -12.26
CA SER A 164 -15.92 -3.73 -10.81
C SER A 164 -16.65 -4.79 -9.96
N ILE A 165 -17.79 -5.27 -10.45
CA ILE A 165 -18.66 -6.23 -9.74
C ILE A 165 -17.93 -7.53 -9.33
N PRO A 166 -17.10 -8.18 -10.17
CA PRO A 166 -16.39 -9.39 -9.79
C PRO A 166 -15.40 -9.20 -8.63
N ILE A 167 -15.00 -7.96 -8.36
CA ILE A 167 -14.08 -7.62 -7.27
C ILE A 167 -14.85 -7.62 -5.96
N HIS A 168 -15.83 -6.71 -5.81
CA HIS A 168 -16.53 -6.43 -4.56
C HIS A 168 -17.88 -7.13 -4.41
N GLY A 169 -18.40 -7.77 -5.46
CA GLY A 169 -19.68 -8.48 -5.46
C GLY A 169 -20.94 -7.59 -5.44
N ILE A 170 -20.82 -6.29 -5.16
CA ILE A 170 -21.93 -5.33 -5.15
C ILE A 170 -22.51 -5.09 -6.56
N THR A 171 -23.83 -5.21 -6.69
CA THR A 171 -24.58 -4.97 -7.93
C THR A 171 -25.48 -3.74 -7.84
N ASP A 172 -25.96 -3.22 -8.98
CA ASP A 172 -26.92 -2.11 -9.01
C ASP A 172 -28.18 -2.39 -8.16
N ASP A 173 -28.68 -3.63 -8.19
CA ASP A 173 -29.86 -4.04 -7.40
C ASP A 173 -29.62 -3.96 -5.88
N MET A 174 -28.38 -4.18 -5.43
CA MET A 174 -28.02 -4.11 -4.00
C MET A 174 -27.99 -2.66 -3.49
N VAL A 175 -27.60 -1.71 -4.34
CA VAL A 175 -27.50 -0.29 -4.01
C VAL A 175 -28.77 0.49 -4.33
N ALA A 176 -29.69 -0.08 -5.10
CA ALA A 176 -30.98 0.52 -5.41
C ALA A 176 -31.78 0.85 -4.13
N GLY A 177 -32.14 2.13 -3.98
CA GLY A 177 -32.90 2.61 -2.82
C GLY A 177 -32.08 2.72 -1.52
N LYS A 178 -30.76 2.50 -1.56
CA LYS A 178 -29.87 2.81 -0.45
C LYS A 178 -29.65 4.33 -0.33
N PRO A 179 -29.26 4.84 0.86
CA PRO A 179 -28.96 6.26 1.02
C PRO A 179 -27.80 6.69 0.12
N ARG A 180 -27.82 7.94 -0.31
CA ARG A 180 -26.71 8.51 -1.10
C ARG A 180 -25.56 8.92 -0.18
N ILE A 181 -24.38 9.13 -0.76
CA ILE A 181 -23.18 9.47 0.02
C ILE A 181 -23.36 10.72 0.89
N GLY A 182 -24.15 11.71 0.45
CA GLY A 182 -24.44 12.90 1.25
C GLY A 182 -25.23 12.65 2.54
N GLU A 183 -25.98 11.55 2.61
CA GLU A 183 -26.69 11.11 3.81
C GLU A 183 -25.82 10.21 4.69
N VAL A 184 -24.98 9.38 4.06
CA VAL A 184 -24.11 8.42 4.74
C VAL A 184 -22.92 9.08 5.42
N LEU A 185 -22.29 10.05 4.74
CA LEU A 185 -21.03 10.64 5.18
C LEU A 185 -21.11 11.36 6.54
N PRO A 186 -22.18 12.13 6.88
CA PRO A 186 -22.33 12.70 8.21
C PRO A 186 -22.43 11.64 9.32
N VAL A 187 -23.10 10.51 9.05
CA VAL A 187 -23.23 9.41 10.02
C VAL A 187 -21.89 8.71 10.22
N PHE A 188 -21.16 8.45 9.12
CA PHE A 188 -19.82 7.88 9.19
C PHE A 188 -18.83 8.82 9.90
N HIS A 189 -18.90 10.13 9.63
CA HIS A 189 -18.09 11.13 10.31
C HIS A 189 -18.38 11.21 11.82
N ALA A 190 -19.63 11.02 12.24
CA ALA A 190 -19.97 10.91 13.66
C ALA A 190 -19.39 9.63 14.29
N PHE A 191 -19.38 8.52 13.55
CA PHE A 191 -18.79 7.26 14.00
C PHE A 191 -17.27 7.35 14.20
N THR A 192 -16.57 8.16 13.40
CA THR A 192 -15.11 8.31 13.45
C THR A 192 -14.62 9.38 14.43
N GLN A 193 -15.51 10.05 15.17
CA GLN A 193 -15.13 11.09 16.13
C GLN A 193 -14.18 10.55 17.21
N ASP A 194 -13.25 11.41 17.64
CA ASP A 194 -12.26 11.11 18.69
C ASP A 194 -11.38 9.88 18.43
N THR A 195 -11.20 9.50 17.16
CA THR A 195 -10.33 8.39 16.76
C THR A 195 -9.27 8.82 15.76
N VAL A 196 -8.17 8.07 15.71
CA VAL A 196 -7.24 8.08 14.58
C VAL A 196 -7.84 7.20 13.47
N LEU A 197 -7.84 7.70 12.25
CA LEU A 197 -8.28 6.92 11.09
C LEU A 197 -7.16 5.99 10.64
N VAL A 198 -7.52 4.75 10.33
CA VAL A 198 -6.59 3.74 9.81
C VAL A 198 -7.22 3.10 8.57
N ALA A 199 -6.45 3.00 7.50
CA ALA A 199 -6.84 2.25 6.31
C ALA A 199 -5.62 1.56 5.70
N HIS A 200 -5.86 0.71 4.70
CA HIS A 200 -4.80 0.11 3.90
C HIS A 200 -4.74 0.81 2.55
N ASN A 201 -3.59 1.42 2.20
CA ASN A 201 -3.52 2.33 1.04
C ASN A 201 -4.46 3.54 1.23
N ALA A 202 -4.39 4.15 2.42
CA ALA A 202 -5.37 5.09 2.97
C ALA A 202 -5.62 6.32 2.09
N ALA A 203 -4.66 6.70 1.25
CA ALA A 203 -4.82 7.83 0.34
C ALA A 203 -5.95 7.61 -0.68
N PHE A 204 -6.21 6.37 -1.09
CA PHE A 204 -7.32 6.04 -1.98
C PHE A 204 -8.66 6.41 -1.35
N ASP A 205 -8.97 5.81 -0.20
CA ASP A 205 -10.25 6.00 0.49
C ASP A 205 -10.43 7.45 0.91
N MET A 206 -9.37 8.06 1.47
CA MET A 206 -9.44 9.46 1.89
C MET A 206 -9.65 10.42 0.71
N ARG A 207 -9.13 10.12 -0.48
CA ARG A 207 -9.38 10.94 -1.67
C ARG A 207 -10.86 10.92 -2.05
N PHE A 208 -11.52 9.77 -1.96
CA PHE A 208 -12.96 9.68 -2.16
C PHE A 208 -13.75 10.52 -1.14
N LEU A 209 -13.37 10.46 0.15
CA LEU A 209 -14.02 11.25 1.20
C LEU A 209 -13.82 12.76 1.00
N GLN A 210 -12.60 13.20 0.68
CA GLN A 210 -12.27 14.61 0.44
C GLN A 210 -13.06 15.22 -0.73
N LEU A 211 -13.27 14.47 -1.82
CA LEU A 211 -14.04 14.97 -2.97
C LEU A 211 -15.51 15.22 -2.63
N GLN A 212 -16.03 14.60 -1.57
CA GLN A 212 -17.40 14.85 -1.07
C GLN A 212 -17.49 16.07 -0.17
N GLU A 213 -16.38 16.63 0.32
CA GLU A 213 -16.36 17.73 1.29
C GLU A 213 -17.15 18.94 0.79
N LYS A 214 -16.92 19.37 -0.46
CA LYS A 214 -17.63 20.52 -1.05
C LYS A 214 -19.14 20.32 -1.13
N ALA A 215 -19.60 19.09 -1.37
CA ALA A 215 -21.00 18.77 -1.54
C ALA A 215 -21.73 18.55 -0.21
N THR A 216 -21.03 18.02 0.79
CA THR A 216 -21.61 17.58 2.07
C THR A 216 -21.30 18.53 3.23
N GLY A 217 -20.27 19.37 3.10
CA GLY A 217 -19.70 20.15 4.20
C GLY A 217 -18.96 19.31 5.24
N VAL A 218 -18.78 18.01 5.00
CA VAL A 218 -18.10 17.08 5.92
C VAL A 218 -16.64 16.97 5.53
N ALA A 219 -15.76 17.41 6.43
CA ALA A 219 -14.31 17.32 6.29
C ALA A 219 -13.74 16.41 7.40
N PHE A 220 -12.82 15.53 7.04
CA PHE A 220 -12.13 14.66 8.00
C PHE A 220 -10.78 15.29 8.36
N HIS A 221 -10.64 15.70 9.62
CA HIS A 221 -9.44 16.34 10.15
C HIS A 221 -8.65 15.44 11.12
N GLN A 222 -9.14 14.22 11.34
CA GLN A 222 -8.50 13.22 12.17
C GLN A 222 -7.11 12.86 11.60
N PRO A 223 -6.12 12.55 12.45
CA PRO A 223 -4.87 11.94 11.99
C PRO A 223 -5.16 10.63 11.26
N VAL A 224 -4.40 10.36 10.20
CA VAL A 224 -4.53 9.15 9.36
C VAL A 224 -3.25 8.32 9.44
N LEU A 225 -3.39 7.01 9.55
CA LEU A 225 -2.32 6.02 9.44
C LEU A 225 -2.61 5.04 8.31
N ASP A 226 -1.57 4.70 7.56
CA ASP A 226 -1.65 3.76 6.45
C ASP A 226 -0.89 2.47 6.79
N THR A 227 -1.62 1.36 6.84
CA THR A 227 -1.03 0.05 7.16
C THR A 227 -0.12 -0.49 6.06
N LEU A 228 -0.29 -0.09 4.80
CA LEU A 228 0.62 -0.45 3.70
C LEU A 228 1.99 0.19 3.96
N LEU A 229 2.02 1.50 4.18
CA LEU A 229 3.25 2.25 4.45
C LEU A 229 3.91 1.76 5.74
N LEU A 230 3.15 1.57 6.82
CA LEU A 230 3.70 1.11 8.09
C LEU A 230 4.19 -0.34 8.02
N SER A 231 3.56 -1.20 7.21
CA SER A 231 4.12 -2.51 6.94
C SER A 231 5.46 -2.44 6.19
N ALA A 232 5.64 -1.48 5.29
CA ALA A 232 6.90 -1.26 4.59
C ALA A 232 8.01 -0.73 5.50
N VAL A 233 7.65 0.08 6.51
CA VAL A 233 8.58 0.47 7.59
C VAL A 233 9.02 -0.78 8.37
N VAL A 234 8.07 -1.59 8.80
CA VAL A 234 8.36 -2.74 9.67
C VAL A 234 9.11 -3.85 8.92
N HIS A 235 8.78 -4.09 7.64
CA HIS A 235 9.36 -5.16 6.84
C HIS A 235 9.90 -4.68 5.49
N PRO A 236 10.98 -3.87 5.46
CA PRO A 236 11.46 -3.23 4.23
C PRO A 236 12.00 -4.19 3.16
N ASN A 237 12.29 -5.44 3.52
CA ASN A 237 12.84 -6.45 2.61
C ASN A 237 11.77 -7.32 1.95
N GLN A 238 10.49 -7.04 2.19
CA GLN A 238 9.39 -7.85 1.68
C GLN A 238 9.01 -7.44 0.27
N GLU A 239 8.63 -8.43 -0.53
CA GLU A 239 8.29 -8.20 -1.94
C GLU A 239 6.92 -7.54 -2.10
N SER A 240 5.99 -7.83 -1.20
CA SER A 240 4.63 -7.32 -1.25
C SER A 240 4.14 -6.84 0.11
N HIS A 241 3.48 -5.67 0.06
CA HIS A 241 2.76 -5.04 1.16
C HIS A 241 1.26 -4.94 0.87
N ARG A 242 0.73 -5.75 -0.05
CA ARG A 242 -0.71 -5.90 -0.25
C ARG A 242 -1.36 -6.48 1.02
N LEU A 243 -2.64 -6.16 1.22
CA LEU A 243 -3.41 -6.59 2.38
C LEU A 243 -3.31 -8.12 2.60
N GLU A 244 -3.47 -8.91 1.55
CA GLU A 244 -3.38 -10.38 1.61
C GLU A 244 -2.00 -10.86 2.03
N ALA A 245 -0.94 -10.28 1.46
CA ALA A 245 0.43 -10.66 1.76
C ALA A 245 0.80 -10.34 3.21
N ILE A 246 0.28 -9.23 3.75
CA ILE A 246 0.48 -8.88 5.16
C ILE A 246 -0.38 -9.78 6.06
N ALA A 247 -1.63 -10.05 5.69
CA ALA A 247 -2.52 -10.94 6.44
C ALA A 247 -1.92 -12.34 6.56
N GLU A 248 -1.43 -12.91 5.46
CA GLU A 248 -0.75 -14.22 5.43
C GLU A 248 0.49 -14.22 6.32
N ARG A 249 1.37 -13.22 6.16
CA ARG A 249 2.57 -13.02 6.98
C ARG A 249 2.27 -12.99 8.48
N PHE A 250 1.16 -12.36 8.87
CA PHE A 250 0.75 -12.26 10.28
C PHE A 250 -0.17 -13.38 10.74
N ASN A 251 -0.47 -14.35 9.87
CA ASN A 251 -1.42 -15.42 10.13
C ASN A 251 -2.78 -14.86 10.62
N VAL A 252 -3.24 -13.77 9.99
CA VAL A 252 -4.56 -13.16 10.19
C VAL A 252 -5.56 -13.90 9.31
N THR A 253 -6.66 -14.33 9.91
CA THR A 253 -7.71 -15.03 9.13
C THR A 253 -8.49 -14.01 8.31
N VAL A 254 -8.47 -14.17 7.00
CA VAL A 254 -9.23 -13.34 6.07
C VAL A 254 -10.67 -13.87 6.02
N LEU A 255 -11.61 -13.13 6.58
CA LEU A 255 -13.05 -13.43 6.53
C LEU A 255 -13.79 -12.28 5.83
N GLY A 256 -14.66 -12.60 4.88
CA GLY A 256 -15.47 -11.60 4.18
C GLY A 256 -14.69 -10.65 3.27
N ARG A 257 -13.58 -11.13 2.66
CA ARG A 257 -12.76 -10.35 1.73
C ARG A 257 -13.60 -9.74 0.61
N HIS A 258 -13.23 -8.53 0.21
CA HIS A 258 -13.90 -7.75 -0.84
C HIS A 258 -15.30 -7.28 -0.46
N THR A 259 -15.56 -7.24 0.85
CA THR A 259 -16.58 -6.38 1.43
C THR A 259 -15.84 -5.31 2.21
N ALA A 260 -16.34 -4.07 2.20
CA ALA A 260 -15.68 -2.98 2.92
C ALA A 260 -15.51 -3.31 4.41
N LEU A 261 -16.50 -3.96 5.04
CA LEU A 261 -16.38 -4.34 6.46
C LEU A 261 -15.36 -5.45 6.69
N GLY A 262 -15.33 -6.49 5.84
CA GLY A 262 -14.36 -7.57 5.96
C GLY A 262 -12.93 -7.06 5.82
N ASP A 263 -12.68 -6.18 4.85
CA ASP A 263 -11.37 -5.56 4.63
C ASP A 263 -10.95 -4.65 5.79
N ALA A 264 -11.89 -3.86 6.33
CA ALA A 264 -11.63 -3.04 7.52
C ALA A 264 -11.26 -3.91 8.75
N LEU A 265 -11.92 -5.06 8.93
CA LEU A 265 -11.61 -5.99 10.02
C LEU A 265 -10.24 -6.64 9.86
N VAL A 266 -9.88 -7.08 8.65
CA VAL A 266 -8.53 -7.62 8.36
C VAL A 266 -7.47 -6.55 8.58
N THR A 267 -7.71 -5.34 8.09
CA THR A 267 -6.83 -4.17 8.29
C THR A 267 -6.67 -3.87 9.78
N ALA A 268 -7.73 -4.00 10.58
CA ALA A 268 -7.69 -3.76 12.02
C ALA A 268 -6.82 -4.80 12.76
N GLU A 269 -6.93 -6.07 12.39
CA GLU A 269 -6.07 -7.13 12.93
C GLU A 269 -4.60 -6.92 12.54
N ILE A 270 -4.34 -6.55 11.29
CA ILE A 270 -3.01 -6.18 10.82
C ILE A 270 -2.46 -5.01 11.63
N TRP A 271 -3.25 -3.96 11.83
CA TRP A 271 -2.83 -2.79 12.60
C TRP A 271 -2.42 -3.16 14.03
N LEU A 272 -3.22 -3.99 14.70
CA LEU A 272 -2.90 -4.47 16.05
C LEU A 272 -1.58 -5.27 16.11
N ARG A 273 -1.22 -5.98 15.03
CA ARG A 273 0.05 -6.70 14.92
C ARG A 273 1.23 -5.79 14.55
N LEU A 274 0.99 -4.69 13.85
CA LEU A 274 2.03 -3.71 13.52
C LEU A 274 2.48 -2.90 14.74
N ILE A 275 1.59 -2.59 15.68
CA ILE A 275 1.91 -1.77 16.87
C ILE A 275 3.15 -2.28 17.63
N PRO A 276 3.23 -3.53 18.10
CA PRO A 276 4.40 -4.00 18.83
C PRO A 276 5.68 -4.00 17.98
N LEU A 277 5.57 -4.30 16.68
CA LEU A 277 6.72 -4.30 15.77
C LEU A 277 7.26 -2.89 15.52
N LEU A 278 6.38 -1.89 15.42
CA LEU A 278 6.76 -0.47 15.37
C LEU A 278 7.47 -0.06 16.67
N GLN A 279 6.95 -0.49 17.83
CA GLN A 279 7.57 -0.20 19.12
C GLN A 279 8.97 -0.82 19.25
N GLU A 280 9.19 -2.03 18.73
CA GLU A 280 10.52 -2.65 18.67
C GLU A 280 11.52 -1.84 17.83
N GLN A 281 11.04 -1.09 16.84
CA GLN A 281 11.83 -0.16 16.03
C GLN A 281 11.96 1.26 16.63
N GLY A 282 11.49 1.47 17.88
CA GLY A 282 11.53 2.75 18.57
C GLY A 282 10.42 3.74 18.16
N ILE A 283 9.40 3.27 17.44
CA ILE A 283 8.23 4.05 17.02
C ILE A 283 7.11 3.79 18.02
N HIS A 284 6.95 4.70 18.99
CA HIS A 284 6.02 4.52 20.11
C HIS A 284 4.77 5.41 20.03
N THR A 285 4.86 6.55 19.36
CA THR A 285 3.82 7.59 19.33
C THR A 285 3.18 7.75 17.95
N LEU A 286 2.01 8.38 17.91
CA LEU A 286 1.32 8.69 16.66
C LEU A 286 2.19 9.52 15.71
N ARG A 287 2.86 10.57 16.22
CA ARG A 287 3.77 11.42 15.44
C ARG A 287 4.86 10.58 14.79
N GLN A 288 5.55 9.75 15.58
CA GLN A 288 6.63 8.91 15.07
C GLN A 288 6.14 7.94 14.00
N ALA A 289 4.95 7.36 14.14
CA ALA A 289 4.38 6.45 13.14
C ALA A 289 4.09 7.20 11.82
N ARG A 290 3.46 8.38 11.90
CA ARG A 290 3.20 9.23 10.72
C ARG A 290 4.49 9.64 10.02
N GLU A 291 5.49 10.10 10.77
CA GLU A 291 6.80 10.48 10.23
C GLU A 291 7.55 9.29 9.60
N ALA A 292 7.44 8.10 10.19
CA ALA A 292 8.05 6.89 9.65
C ALA A 292 7.38 6.47 8.33
N ALA A 293 6.05 6.47 8.28
CA ALA A 293 5.29 6.17 7.07
C ALA A 293 5.67 7.11 5.90
N GLN A 294 5.83 8.40 6.16
CA GLN A 294 6.26 9.40 5.17
C GLN A 294 7.69 9.19 4.62
N LYS A 295 8.54 8.45 5.33
CA LYS A 295 9.94 8.20 4.91
C LYS A 295 10.08 6.98 4.00
N THR A 296 9.04 6.15 3.87
CA THR A 296 9.07 4.93 3.04
C THR A 296 9.30 5.24 1.56
N TYR A 297 9.83 4.27 0.80
CA TYR A 297 10.01 4.42 -0.65
C TYR A 297 8.66 4.64 -1.36
N TYR A 298 7.62 3.92 -0.92
CA TYR A 298 6.25 4.08 -1.37
C TYR A 298 5.76 5.53 -1.19
N ALA A 299 6.15 6.17 -0.08
CA ALA A 299 5.90 7.59 0.14
C ALA A 299 6.79 8.57 -0.67
N ARG A 300 7.63 8.09 -1.59
CA ARG A 300 8.46 8.94 -2.48
C ARG A 300 8.08 8.83 -3.94
N LEU A 301 7.19 7.89 -4.28
CA LEU A 301 6.64 7.76 -5.62
C LEU A 301 5.67 8.91 -5.87
N LYS A 302 6.05 9.81 -6.79
CA LYS A 302 5.15 10.85 -7.32
C LYS A 302 4.52 10.30 -8.60
N TYR A 303 3.20 10.17 -8.61
CA TYR A 303 2.40 9.94 -9.82
C TYR A 303 1.60 11.19 -10.16
#